data_AF-A0A2N0NWJ2-F1
#
_entry.id   AF-A0A2N0NWJ2-F1
#
_cell.length_a   1.000
_cell.length_b   1.000
_cell.length_c   1.000
_cell.angle_alpha   90.00
_cell.angle_beta   90.00
_cell.angle_gamma   90.00
#
_symmetry.space_group_name_H-M   'P 1'
#
loop_
_entity.id
_entity.type
_entity.pdbx_description
1 polymer ?
#
loop_
_entity_poly.entity_id
_entity_poly.type
_entity_poly.pdbx_seq_one_letter_code
_entity_poly.pdbx_strand_id
1 'polypeptide(L)'
;IFNAEVLVREDITVDEFIDVVLGNRKYIKCLYVYNKIDSITLEELDKLAHELNTIVISCEMDLNLDYLVDQMWRHLNLLRVYTKKRGEYPDLEGGLIVRKGATVEHVCHAIHRSLADEFRYALVWGTSTKHNPQRVGLSHIVDNEDIIQVVKKK
;
A
#
# COMPACT_ATOMS: atom_id res chain seq x y z
N ILE A 1 -18.64 26.87 12.56
CA ILE A 1 -19.76 26.18 11.88
C ILE A 1 -21.04 26.69 12.53
N PHE A 2 -21.92 27.36 11.78
CA PHE A 2 -23.18 27.87 12.35
C PHE A 2 -24.31 26.85 12.25
N ASN A 3 -24.36 26.05 11.18
CA ASN A 3 -25.27 24.93 10.98
C ASN A 3 -24.51 23.77 10.30
N ALA A 4 -24.81 22.52 10.64
CA ALA A 4 -24.27 21.32 9.98
C ALA A 4 -25.30 20.19 9.97
N GLU A 5 -25.27 19.38 8.91
CA GLU A 5 -26.01 18.12 8.79
C GLU A 5 -24.99 16.98 8.95
N VAL A 6 -25.23 16.10 9.93
CA VAL A 6 -24.33 14.99 10.26
C VAL A 6 -25.05 13.69 9.97
N LEU A 7 -24.47 12.88 9.08
CA LEU A 7 -24.96 11.54 8.76
C LEU A 7 -24.06 10.50 9.43
N VAL A 8 -24.62 9.78 10.41
CA VAL A 8 -23.94 8.69 11.11
C VAL A 8 -24.40 7.36 10.51
N ARG A 9 -23.47 6.55 10.00
CA ARG A 9 -23.76 5.26 9.34
C ARG A 9 -23.40 4.03 10.18
N GLU A 10 -22.69 4.25 11.29
CA GLU A 10 -22.15 3.21 12.17
C GLU A 10 -22.29 3.68 13.62
N ASP A 11 -22.20 2.77 14.58
CA ASP A 11 -22.22 3.16 16.00
C ASP A 11 -20.87 3.78 16.36
N ILE A 12 -20.85 5.10 16.60
CA ILE A 12 -19.63 5.88 16.82
C ILE A 12 -19.53 6.39 18.24
N THR A 13 -18.30 6.47 18.73
CA THR A 13 -17.97 7.13 20.00
C THR A 13 -17.87 8.65 19.83
N VAL A 14 -18.01 9.38 20.94
CA VAL A 14 -17.85 10.85 20.96
C VAL A 14 -16.45 11.26 20.49
N ASP A 15 -15.42 10.47 20.84
CA ASP A 15 -14.04 10.72 20.44
C ASP A 15 -13.84 10.57 18.93
N GLU A 16 -14.43 9.55 18.30
CA GLU A 16 -14.38 9.38 16.85
C GLU A 16 -15.06 10.54 16.12
N PHE A 17 -16.17 11.05 16.65
CA PHE A 17 -16.81 12.25 16.10
C PHE A 17 -15.90 13.48 16.19
N ILE A 18 -15.25 13.69 17.33
CA ILE A 18 -14.28 14.78 17.52
C ILE A 18 -13.11 14.64 16.54
N ASP A 19 -12.62 13.42 16.31
CA ASP A 19 -11.50 13.14 15.41
C ASP A 19 -11.83 13.52 13.96
N VAL A 20 -13.05 13.22 13.50
CA VAL A 20 -13.53 13.62 12.17
C VAL A 20 -13.69 15.14 12.06
N VAL A 21 -14.22 15.80 13.09
CA VAL A 21 -14.45 17.26 13.09
C VAL A 21 -13.13 18.04 13.10
N LEU A 22 -12.13 17.59 13.85
CA LEU A 22 -10.83 18.26 13.95
C LEU A 22 -9.93 17.97 12.75
N GLY A 23 -10.06 16.81 12.10
CA GLY A 23 -9.30 16.42 10.91
C GLY A 23 -7.78 16.33 11.08
N ASN A 24 -7.27 16.56 12.30
CA ASN A 24 -5.84 16.63 12.61
C ASN A 24 -5.25 15.27 13.05
N ARG A 25 -6.07 14.24 13.23
CA ARG A 25 -5.60 12.91 13.64
C ARG A 25 -5.16 12.09 12.43
N LYS A 26 -4.01 11.42 12.56
CA LYS A 26 -3.51 10.47 11.57
C LYS A 26 -3.66 9.05 12.10
N TYR A 27 -4.51 8.26 11.45
CA TYR A 27 -4.64 6.83 11.74
C TYR A 27 -3.50 6.08 11.06
N ILE A 28 -2.73 5.35 11.87
CA ILE A 28 -1.58 4.57 11.42
C ILE A 28 -1.81 3.13 11.85
N LYS A 29 -1.60 2.18 10.94
CA LYS A 29 -1.66 0.76 11.27
C LYS A 29 -0.53 0.41 12.25
N CYS A 30 -0.86 -0.34 13.29
CA CYS A 30 0.09 -0.81 14.30
C CYS A 30 0.17 -2.33 14.27
N LEU A 31 1.37 -2.86 14.47
CA LEU A 31 1.68 -4.28 14.58
C LEU A 31 2.45 -4.47 15.88
N TYR A 32 1.91 -5.26 16.80
CA TYR A 32 2.52 -5.52 18.08
C TYR A 32 3.49 -6.69 17.95
N VAL A 33 4.75 -6.48 18.33
CA VAL A 33 5.80 -7.48 18.18
C VAL A 33 6.30 -7.90 19.56
N TYR A 34 5.96 -9.10 19.99
CA TYR A 34 6.40 -9.70 21.24
C TYR A 34 7.71 -10.43 21.02
N ASN A 35 8.79 -9.89 21.58
CA ASN A 35 10.10 -10.53 21.53
C ASN A 35 10.32 -11.44 22.75
N LYS A 36 11.33 -12.32 22.67
CA LYS A 36 11.78 -13.27 23.70
C LYS A 36 10.85 -14.46 23.93
N ILE A 37 10.35 -15.06 22.85
CA ILE A 37 9.50 -16.26 22.93
C ILE A 37 10.22 -17.49 23.50
N ASP A 38 11.55 -17.46 23.57
CA ASP A 38 12.41 -18.45 24.23
C ASP A 38 12.17 -18.56 25.74
N SER A 39 11.65 -17.50 26.36
CA SER A 39 11.48 -17.40 27.81
C SER A 39 10.07 -17.78 28.30
N ILE A 40 9.14 -18.10 27.38
CA ILE A 40 7.72 -18.39 27.68
C ILE A 40 7.35 -19.83 27.32
N THR A 41 6.24 -20.31 27.87
CA THR A 41 5.72 -21.65 27.54
C THR A 41 4.98 -21.67 26.20
N LEU A 42 4.88 -22.85 25.57
CA LEU A 42 4.13 -23.03 24.32
C LEU A 42 2.65 -22.63 24.43
N GLU A 43 2.03 -22.81 25.60
CA GLU A 43 0.64 -22.42 25.84
C GLU A 43 0.45 -20.89 25.87
N GLU A 44 1.40 -20.17 26.45
CA GLU A 44 1.38 -18.69 26.47
C GLU A 44 1.72 -18.12 25.09
N LEU A 45 2.66 -18.74 24.39
CA LEU A 45 3.00 -18.40 23.01
C LEU A 45 1.77 -18.52 22.10
N ASP A 46 1.03 -19.63 22.20
CA ASP A 46 -0.17 -19.86 21.40
C ASP A 46 -1.27 -18.82 21.68
N LYS A 47 -1.47 -18.46 22.95
CA LYS A 47 -2.41 -17.38 23.32
C LYS A 47 -2.02 -16.04 22.70
N LEU A 48 -0.74 -15.64 22.81
CA LEU A 48 -0.25 -14.37 22.26
C LEU A 48 -0.30 -14.33 20.73
N ALA A 49 -0.06 -15.48 20.07
CA ALA A 49 -0.12 -15.60 18.62
C ALA A 49 -1.54 -15.48 18.05
N HIS A 50 -2.59 -15.72 18.85
CA HIS A 50 -3.99 -15.59 18.45
C HIS A 50 -4.57 -14.20 18.71
N GLU A 51 -3.82 -13.29 19.34
CA GLU A 51 -4.25 -11.90 19.52
C GLU A 51 -4.28 -11.12 18.19
N LEU A 52 -5.05 -10.02 18.17
CA LEU A 52 -5.23 -9.20 16.97
C LEU A 52 -3.99 -8.34 16.70
N ASN A 53 -3.47 -8.41 15.47
CA ASN A 53 -2.30 -7.65 15.01
C ASN A 53 -1.05 -7.89 15.86
N THR A 54 -0.86 -9.10 16.37
CA THR A 54 0.31 -9.49 17.16
C THR A 54 1.21 -10.45 16.37
N ILE A 55 2.51 -10.35 16.61
CA ILE A 55 3.52 -11.29 16.10
C ILE A 55 4.49 -11.59 17.23
N VAL A 56 4.76 -12.88 17.41
CA VAL A 56 5.67 -13.41 18.42
C VAL A 56 7.00 -13.75 17.75
N ILE A 57 8.13 -13.25 18.26
CA ILE A 57 9.47 -13.44 17.67
C ILE A 57 10.51 -13.79 18.73
N SER A 58 11.62 -14.44 18.32
CA SER A 58 12.85 -14.46 19.12
C SER A 58 14.00 -14.00 18.25
N CYS A 59 14.55 -12.82 18.58
CA CYS A 59 15.73 -12.30 17.87
C CYS A 59 17.01 -13.08 18.20
N GLU A 60 17.07 -13.80 19.32
CA GLU A 60 18.26 -14.57 19.69
C GLU A 60 18.33 -15.89 18.92
N MET A 61 17.17 -16.51 18.71
CA MET A 61 17.05 -17.79 17.99
C MET A 61 16.71 -17.61 16.51
N ASP A 62 16.66 -16.37 16.01
CA ASP A 62 16.20 -16.00 14.66
C ASP A 62 14.83 -16.64 14.30
N LEU A 63 13.93 -16.74 15.27
CA LEU A 63 12.61 -17.33 15.08
C LEU A 63 11.59 -16.27 14.66
N ASN A 64 10.83 -16.61 13.61
CA ASN A 64 9.67 -15.88 13.10
C ASN A 64 9.98 -14.47 12.55
N LEU A 65 11.24 -14.15 12.29
CA LEU A 65 11.66 -12.89 11.68
C LEU A 65 11.18 -12.76 10.22
N ASP A 66 11.23 -13.83 9.44
CA ASP A 66 10.73 -13.83 8.05
C ASP A 66 9.23 -13.54 7.99
N TYR A 67 8.47 -14.11 8.92
CA TYR A 67 7.04 -13.86 9.03
C TYR A 67 6.74 -12.42 9.43
N LEU A 68 7.53 -11.84 10.34
CA LEU A 68 7.42 -10.41 10.69
C LEU A 68 7.62 -9.54 9.44
N VAL A 69 8.62 -9.81 8.62
CA VAL A 69 8.88 -9.06 7.38
C VAL A 69 7.72 -9.19 6.39
N ASP A 70 7.19 -10.40 6.20
CA ASP A 70 6.04 -10.65 5.32
C ASP A 70 4.77 -9.91 5.80
N GLN A 71 4.49 -9.96 7.11
CA GLN A 71 3.38 -9.21 7.68
C GLN A 71 3.57 -7.70 7.54
N MET A 72 4.76 -7.17 7.78
CA MET A 72 5.06 -5.76 7.54
C MET A 72 4.76 -5.36 6.09
N TRP A 73 5.19 -6.17 5.11
CA TRP A 73 4.90 -5.94 3.70
C TRP A 73 3.39 -5.90 3.41
N ARG A 74 2.64 -6.87 3.95
CA ARG A 74 1.18 -6.93 3.81
C ARG A 74 0.49 -5.72 4.45
N HIS A 75 0.87 -5.33 5.66
CA HIS A 75 0.26 -4.21 6.37
C HIS A 75 0.56 -2.86 5.71
N LEU A 76 1.75 -2.68 5.13
CA LEU A 76 2.12 -1.45 4.42
C LEU A 76 1.29 -1.23 3.13
N ASN A 77 0.58 -2.25 2.63
CA ASN A 77 -0.24 -2.17 1.41
C ASN A 77 0.55 -1.57 0.23
N LEU A 78 1.77 -2.07 0.01
CA LEU A 78 2.61 -1.64 -1.10
C LEU A 78 2.27 -2.43 -2.36
N LEU A 79 2.41 -1.77 -3.51
CA LEU A 79 2.27 -2.32 -4.84
C LEU A 79 3.60 -2.16 -5.56
N ARG A 80 4.00 -3.19 -6.30
CA ARG A 80 5.16 -3.16 -7.18
C ARG A 80 4.69 -2.91 -8.60
N VAL A 81 5.12 -1.80 -9.20
CA VAL A 81 4.76 -1.41 -10.56
C VAL A 81 6.01 -1.38 -11.42
N TYR A 82 5.95 -2.01 -12.59
CA TYR A 82 7.07 -2.11 -13.51
C TYR A 82 6.97 -1.08 -14.61
N THR A 83 8.12 -0.60 -15.08
CA THR A 83 8.17 0.35 -16.20
C THR A 83 8.67 -0.34 -17.45
N LYS A 84 8.13 0.12 -18.58
CA LYS A 84 8.51 -0.37 -19.89
C LYS A 84 8.80 0.80 -20.83
N LYS A 85 9.97 0.79 -21.46
CA LYS A 85 10.29 1.73 -22.53
C LYS A 85 9.73 1.25 -23.87
N ARG A 86 9.46 2.19 -24.76
CA ARG A 86 8.94 1.87 -26.09
C ARG A 86 9.99 1.09 -26.88
N GLY A 87 9.64 -0.12 -27.30
CA GLY A 87 10.52 -0.99 -28.10
C GLY A 87 11.45 -1.88 -27.27
N GLU A 88 11.45 -1.75 -25.94
CA GLU A 88 12.19 -2.61 -25.04
C GLU A 88 11.25 -3.54 -24.27
N TYR A 89 11.82 -4.61 -23.72
CA TYR A 89 11.14 -5.45 -22.74
C TYR A 89 10.94 -4.70 -21.43
N PRO A 90 9.90 -5.03 -20.64
CA PRO A 90 9.72 -4.45 -19.32
C PRO A 90 10.92 -4.76 -18.41
N ASP A 91 11.32 -3.79 -17.61
CA ASP A 91 12.31 -4.00 -16.55
C ASP A 91 11.61 -4.61 -15.34
N LEU A 92 11.97 -5.86 -15.02
CA LEU A 92 11.41 -6.62 -13.90
C LEU A 92 12.29 -6.56 -12.64
N GLU A 93 13.48 -5.97 -12.72
CA GLU A 93 14.39 -5.80 -11.59
C GLU A 93 14.12 -4.46 -10.89
N GLY A 94 13.97 -3.38 -11.65
CA GLY A 94 13.75 -2.01 -11.18
C GLY A 94 12.30 -1.62 -10.89
N GLY A 95 11.54 -2.47 -10.18
CA GLY A 95 10.13 -2.19 -9.85
C GLY A 95 9.95 -0.94 -8.97
N LEU A 96 9.04 -0.03 -9.36
CA LEU A 96 8.64 1.09 -8.52
C LEU A 96 7.69 0.63 -7.42
N ILE A 97 7.99 1.04 -6.18
CA ILE A 97 7.14 0.76 -5.03
C ILE A 97 6.21 1.94 -4.81
N VAL A 98 4.90 1.71 -4.93
CA VAL A 98 3.85 2.69 -4.68
C VAL A 98 2.85 2.14 -3.65
N ARG A 99 2.07 3.01 -3.01
CA ARG A 99 1.04 2.54 -2.07
C ARG A 99 -0.23 2.15 -2.81
N LYS A 100 -1.01 1.22 -2.24
CA LYS A 100 -2.33 0.85 -2.77
C LYS A 100 -3.24 2.08 -2.88
N GLY A 101 -3.91 2.21 -4.02
CA GLY A 101 -4.68 3.41 -4.38
C GLY A 101 -3.86 4.48 -5.13
N ALA A 102 -2.58 4.21 -5.41
CA ALA A 102 -1.80 5.04 -6.32
C ALA A 102 -2.43 5.06 -7.72
N THR A 103 -2.19 6.15 -8.43
CA THR A 103 -2.68 6.39 -9.78
C THR A 103 -1.49 6.43 -10.73
N VAL A 104 -1.75 6.37 -12.03
CA VAL A 104 -0.71 6.56 -13.06
C VAL A 104 0.02 7.90 -12.88
N GLU A 105 -0.65 8.94 -12.40
CA GLU A 105 -0.02 10.22 -12.03
C GLU A 105 1.03 10.07 -10.93
N HIS A 106 0.69 9.37 -9.85
CA HIS A 106 1.63 9.08 -8.76
C HIS A 106 2.84 8.28 -9.26
N VAL A 107 2.63 7.32 -10.16
CA VAL A 107 3.72 6.57 -10.81
C VAL A 107 4.59 7.51 -11.66
N CYS A 108 3.97 8.42 -12.42
CA CYS A 108 4.71 9.39 -13.23
C CYS A 108 5.60 10.29 -12.36
N HIS A 109 5.09 10.79 -11.23
CA HIS A 109 5.86 11.59 -10.29
C HIS A 109 7.00 10.81 -9.62
N ALA A 110 6.80 9.53 -9.34
CA ALA A 110 7.84 8.67 -8.79
C ALA A 110 9.00 8.42 -9.77
N ILE A 111 8.72 8.41 -11.08
CA ILE A 111 9.76 8.37 -12.13
C ILE A 111 10.44 9.74 -12.26
N HIS A 112 9.66 10.78 -12.52
CA HIS A 112 10.16 12.15 -12.65
C HIS A 112 9.05 13.19 -12.50
N ARG A 113 9.30 14.26 -11.75
CA ARG A 113 8.29 15.30 -11.44
C ARG A 113 7.59 15.92 -12.65
N SER A 114 8.31 16.15 -13.77
CA SER A 114 7.76 16.78 -14.99
C SER A 114 7.10 15.80 -15.97
N LEU A 115 7.17 14.49 -15.69
CA LEU A 115 6.64 13.48 -16.60
C LEU A 115 5.11 13.56 -16.70
N ALA A 116 4.45 13.97 -15.62
CA ALA A 116 3.01 14.21 -15.58
C ALA A 116 2.59 15.33 -16.55
N ASP A 117 3.37 16.41 -16.68
CA ASP A 117 3.06 17.54 -17.55
C ASP A 117 3.12 17.15 -19.04
N GLU A 118 4.15 16.37 -19.39
CA GLU A 118 4.37 15.85 -20.75
C GLU A 118 3.50 14.62 -21.07
N PHE A 119 2.66 14.15 -20.15
CA PHE A 119 1.89 12.91 -20.32
C PHE A 119 0.82 13.04 -21.40
N ARG A 120 0.77 12.09 -22.35
CA ARG A 120 -0.31 11.96 -23.34
C ARG A 120 -1.27 10.82 -23.02
N TYR A 121 -0.72 9.64 -22.74
CA TYR A 121 -1.44 8.44 -22.28
C TYR A 121 -0.44 7.41 -21.76
N ALA A 122 -0.93 6.44 -20.98
CA ALA A 122 -0.17 5.25 -20.62
C ALA A 122 -0.78 4.00 -21.27
N LEU A 123 0.06 3.02 -21.55
CA LEU A 123 -0.35 1.65 -21.83
C LEU A 123 -0.04 0.83 -20.58
N VAL A 124 -1.04 0.11 -20.10
CA VAL A 124 -0.90 -0.75 -18.93
C VAL A 124 -1.16 -2.20 -19.34
N TRP A 125 -0.33 -3.11 -18.83
CA TRP A 125 -0.54 -4.55 -18.86
C TRP A 125 -0.63 -5.04 -17.42
N GLY A 126 -1.70 -5.74 -17.08
CA GLY A 126 -1.87 -6.29 -15.73
C GLY A 126 -3.33 -6.41 -15.32
N THR A 127 -3.55 -6.69 -14.04
CA THR A 127 -4.87 -6.94 -13.45
C THR A 127 -5.70 -5.68 -13.30
N SER A 128 -5.09 -4.49 -13.29
CA SER A 128 -5.84 -3.23 -13.19
C SER A 128 -6.66 -2.92 -14.45
N THR A 129 -6.35 -3.55 -15.57
CA THR A 129 -6.99 -3.31 -16.87
C THR A 129 -7.77 -4.52 -17.37
N LYS A 130 -8.88 -4.28 -18.09
CA LYS A 130 -9.70 -5.36 -18.65
C LYS A 130 -9.07 -5.98 -19.91
N HIS A 131 -8.25 -5.21 -20.61
CA HIS A 131 -7.59 -5.63 -21.85
C HIS A 131 -6.09 -5.40 -21.75
N ASN A 132 -5.29 -6.29 -22.34
CA ASN A 132 -3.84 -6.21 -22.31
C ASN A 132 -3.26 -5.99 -23.72
N PRO A 133 -2.60 -4.85 -24.02
CA PRO A 133 -2.58 -3.60 -23.25
C PRO A 133 -3.86 -2.77 -23.39
N GLN A 134 -4.18 -2.00 -22.36
CA GLN A 134 -5.22 -0.97 -22.40
C GLN A 134 -4.62 0.43 -22.28
N ARG A 135 -5.18 1.37 -23.04
CA ARG A 135 -4.82 2.79 -22.97
C ARG A 135 -5.56 3.44 -21.79
N VAL A 136 -4.79 4.05 -20.89
CA VAL A 136 -5.32 4.68 -19.67
C VAL A 136 -4.83 6.12 -19.51
N GLY A 137 -5.56 6.89 -18.69
CA GLY A 137 -5.22 8.26 -18.30
C GLY A 137 -4.49 8.33 -16.96
N LEU A 138 -4.24 9.56 -16.49
CA LEU A 138 -3.55 9.83 -15.22
C LEU A 138 -4.32 9.35 -13.98
N SER A 139 -5.65 9.38 -14.02
CA SER A 139 -6.53 8.98 -12.91
C SER A 139 -6.73 7.46 -12.76
N HIS A 140 -6.15 6.66 -13.64
CA HIS A 140 -6.25 5.20 -13.57
C HIS A 140 -5.51 4.68 -12.34
N ILE A 141 -6.18 3.83 -11.55
CA ILE A 141 -5.60 3.23 -10.35
C ILE A 141 -4.77 2.02 -10.78
N VAL A 142 -3.54 1.97 -10.33
CA VAL A 142 -2.61 0.87 -10.63
C VAL A 142 -2.77 -0.25 -9.61
N ASP A 143 -2.49 -1.47 -10.05
CA ASP A 143 -2.53 -2.69 -9.22
C ASP A 143 -1.15 -3.35 -9.13
N ASN A 144 -1.03 -4.36 -8.26
CA ASN A 144 0.23 -5.04 -8.03
C ASN A 144 0.73 -5.74 -9.29
N GLU A 145 2.01 -5.60 -9.58
CA GLU A 145 2.73 -6.17 -10.74
C GLU A 145 2.29 -5.63 -12.11
N ASP A 146 1.55 -4.52 -12.14
CA ASP A 146 1.24 -3.82 -13.38
C ASP A 146 2.50 -3.35 -14.09
N ILE A 147 2.53 -3.51 -15.41
CA ILE A 147 3.57 -2.96 -16.29
C ILE A 147 3.01 -1.70 -16.95
N ILE A 148 3.75 -0.60 -16.89
CA ILE A 148 3.32 0.71 -17.40
C ILE A 148 4.32 1.24 -18.42
N GLN A 149 3.81 1.64 -19.58
CA GLN A 149 4.55 2.38 -20.59
C GLN A 149 3.93 3.77 -20.76
N VAL A 150 4.68 4.81 -20.39
CA VAL A 150 4.25 6.21 -20.53
C VAL A 150 4.56 6.71 -21.94
N VAL A 151 3.58 7.36 -22.59
CA VAL A 151 3.75 8.02 -23.88
C VAL A 151 3.61 9.53 -23.70
N LYS A 152 4.64 10.27 -24.14
CA LYS A 152 4.70 11.73 -24.05
C LYS A 152 3.89 12.42 -25.15
N LYS A 153 3.47 13.66 -24.89
CA LYS A 153 2.97 14.61 -25.89
C LYS A 153 4.09 14.89 -26.89
N LYS A 154 3.73 15.01 -28.17
CA LYS A 154 4.66 15.48 -29.20
C LYS A 154 4.83 16.98 -29.07
#